data_AF-A0A7J3A034-F1
#
_entry.id   AF-A0A7J3A034-F1
#
_cell.length_a   1.000
_cell.length_b   1.000
_cell.length_c   1.000
_cell.angle_alpha   90.00
_cell.angle_beta   90.00
_cell.angle_gamma   90.00
#
_symmetry.space_group_name_H-M   'P 1'
#
loop_
_entity.id
_entity.type
_entity.pdbx_description
1 polymer ?
#
loop_
_entity_poly.entity_id
_entity_poly.type
_entity_poly.pdbx_seq_one_letter_code
_entity_poly.pdbx_strand_id
1 'polypeptide(L)'
;MIDLLQAVISSIVIGSLYALMAYGLTLTLGSIRIYNWAYAEYVTISAYVTALSSSRYSIDILLCFPVAIFSAVTVSLIVDELVYKPLTRKGSTIIQVMLASIATGLLIRYLIYIF
;
A
#
# COMPACT_ATOMS: atom_id res chain seq x y z
N MET A 1 12.70 11.27 32.82
CA MET A 1 13.90 10.92 32.00
C MET A 1 13.68 9.64 31.20
N ILE A 2 12.92 8.66 31.72
CA ILE A 2 12.50 7.46 30.98
C ILE A 2 11.60 7.84 29.77
N ASP A 3 10.79 8.89 29.89
CA ASP A 3 9.85 9.31 28.83
C ASP A 3 10.54 9.83 27.56
N LEU A 4 11.67 10.55 27.70
CA LEU A 4 12.41 11.06 26.54
C LEU A 4 13.03 9.91 25.74
N LEU A 5 13.64 8.94 26.44
CA LEU A 5 14.23 7.77 25.79
C LEU A 5 13.16 6.93 25.09
N GLN A 6 12.02 6.71 25.73
CA GLN A 6 10.90 5.99 25.13
C GLN A 6 10.29 6.73 23.93
N ALA A 7 10.17 8.06 24.00
CA ALA A 7 9.68 8.87 22.89
C ALA A 7 10.63 8.81 21.68
N VAL A 8 11.95 8.86 21.91
CA VAL A 8 12.96 8.72 20.86
C VAL A 8 12.87 7.33 20.21
N ILE A 9 12.82 6.26 21.00
CA ILE A 9 12.71 4.89 20.48
C ILE A 9 11.42 4.73 19.66
N SER A 10 10.29 5.20 20.18
CA SER A 10 8.99 5.11 19.49
C SER A 10 9.00 5.89 18.16
N SER A 11 9.63 7.06 18.14
CA SER A 11 9.78 7.87 16.94
C SER A 11 10.66 7.20 15.90
N ILE A 12 11.74 6.53 16.31
CA ILE A 12 12.61 5.75 15.42
C ILE A 12 11.81 4.60 14.79
N VAL A 13 11.05 3.85 15.60
CA VAL A 13 10.23 2.73 15.09
C VAL A 13 9.21 3.21 14.05
N ILE A 14 8.46 4.27 14.35
CA ILE A 14 7.47 4.84 13.42
C ILE A 14 8.17 5.42 12.17
N GLY A 15 9.32 6.08 12.35
CA GLY A 15 10.14 6.60 11.25
C GLY A 15 10.64 5.49 10.32
N SER A 16 11.08 4.36 10.87
CA SER A 16 11.47 3.18 10.10
C SER A 16 10.31 2.59 9.31
N LEU A 17 9.10 2.56 9.87
CA LEU A 17 7.90 2.12 9.16
C LEU A 17 7.60 3.04 7.97
N TYR A 18 7.62 4.36 8.15
CA TYR A 18 7.40 5.30 7.05
C TYR A 18 8.53 5.25 6.01
N ALA A 19 9.78 5.07 6.43
CA ALA A 19 10.91 4.90 5.52
C ALA A 19 10.75 3.65 4.66
N LEU A 20 10.29 2.53 5.25
CA LEU A 20 10.01 1.30 4.51
C LEU A 20 8.87 1.48 3.50
N MET A 21 7.80 2.19 3.90
CA MET A 21 6.69 2.52 2.99
C MET A 21 7.16 3.40 1.82
N ALA A 22 7.94 4.44 2.11
CA ALA A 22 8.50 5.33 1.09
C ALA A 22 9.47 4.59 0.15
N TYR A 23 10.23 3.63 0.67
CA TYR A 23 11.12 2.79 -0.11
C TYR A 23 10.35 1.95 -1.13
N GLY A 24 9.23 1.34 -0.76
CA GLY A 24 8.39 0.59 -1.70
C GLY A 24 7.77 1.45 -2.81
N LEU A 25 7.33 2.67 -2.49
CA LEU A 25 6.91 3.64 -3.50
C LEU A 25 8.05 4.00 -4.46
N THR A 26 9.26 4.21 -3.91
CA THR A 26 10.47 4.53 -4.69
C THR A 26 10.88 3.36 -5.59
N LEU A 27 10.78 2.11 -5.12
CA LEU A 27 11.03 0.93 -5.94
C LEU A 27 10.04 0.82 -7.10
N THR A 28 8.76 1.11 -6.85
CA THR A 28 7.73 1.11 -7.90
C THR A 28 8.05 2.15 -8.97
N LEU A 29 8.44 3.36 -8.55
CA LEU A 29 8.90 4.41 -9.45
C LEU A 29 10.18 4.01 -10.20
N GLY A 30 11.15 3.37 -9.53
CA GLY A 30 12.39 2.92 -10.16
C GLY A 30 12.18 1.83 -11.20
N SER A 31 11.20 0.95 -10.99
CA SER A 31 10.87 -0.14 -11.91
C SER A 31 10.02 0.33 -13.09
N ILE A 32 8.92 1.05 -12.83
CA ILE A 32 7.91 1.38 -13.85
C ILE A 32 8.14 2.79 -14.45
N ARG A 33 8.95 3.63 -13.80
CA ARG A 33 9.17 5.06 -14.14
C ARG A 33 7.90 5.91 -14.11
N ILE A 34 6.90 5.47 -13.34
CA ILE A 34 5.63 6.16 -13.14
C ILE A 34 5.40 6.29 -11.63
N TYR A 35 5.02 7.48 -11.17
CA TYR A 35 4.59 7.67 -9.78
C TYR A 35 3.21 7.05 -9.59
N ASN A 36 3.15 5.90 -8.93
CA ASN A 36 1.89 5.26 -8.57
C ASN A 36 1.40 5.78 -7.22
N TRP A 37 0.49 6.74 -7.25
CA TRP A 37 -0.07 7.35 -6.03
C TRP A 37 -1.03 6.42 -5.27
N ALA A 38 -1.55 5.38 -5.91
CA ALA A 38 -2.40 4.37 -5.26
C ALA A 38 -1.62 3.45 -4.31
N TYR A 39 -0.28 3.47 -4.34
CA TYR A 39 0.55 2.61 -3.51
C TYR A 39 0.20 2.67 -2.02
N ALA A 40 -0.07 3.87 -1.49
CA ALA A 40 -0.44 4.05 -0.09
C ALA A 40 -1.71 3.25 0.28
N GLU A 41 -2.66 3.12 -0.65
CA GLU A 41 -3.89 2.37 -0.41
C GLU A 41 -3.67 0.85 -0.43
N TYR A 42 -2.70 0.35 -1.21
CA TYR A 42 -2.33 -1.07 -1.18
C TYR A 42 -1.79 -1.47 0.20
N VAL A 43 -1.00 -0.57 0.79
CA VAL A 43 -0.49 -0.71 2.17
C VAL A 43 -1.66 -0.67 3.16
N THR A 44 -2.57 0.29 3.02
CA THR A 44 -3.77 0.41 3.86
C THR A 44 -4.62 -0.85 3.84
N ILE A 45 -4.98 -1.37 2.66
CA ILE A 45 -5.78 -2.61 2.54
C ILE A 45 -5.05 -3.76 3.22
N SER A 46 -3.75 -3.93 2.96
CA SER A 46 -2.98 -5.04 3.52
C SER A 46 -2.87 -4.96 5.04
N ALA A 47 -2.78 -3.75 5.60
CA ALA A 47 -2.83 -3.52 7.04
C ALA A 47 -4.19 -3.92 7.62
N TYR A 48 -5.30 -3.53 7.00
CA TYR A 48 -6.65 -3.93 7.44
C TYR A 48 -6.87 -5.45 7.34
N VAL A 49 -6.49 -6.07 6.22
CA VAL A 49 -6.59 -7.53 6.05
C VAL A 49 -5.79 -8.26 7.13
N THR A 50 -4.59 -7.78 7.43
CA THR A 50 -3.73 -8.33 8.49
C THR A 50 -4.35 -8.14 9.89
N ALA A 51 -4.89 -6.95 10.18
CA ALA A 51 -5.55 -6.67 11.45
C ALA A 51 -6.81 -7.53 11.65
N LEU A 52 -7.60 -7.75 10.60
CA LEU A 52 -8.76 -8.64 10.63
C LEU A 52 -8.34 -10.11 10.80
N SER A 53 -7.27 -10.53 10.11
CA SER A 53 -6.72 -11.88 10.22
C SER A 53 -6.25 -12.20 11.64
N SER A 54 -5.53 -11.27 12.27
CA SER A 54 -5.05 -11.44 13.64
C SER A 54 -6.18 -11.32 14.68
N SER A 55 -7.05 -10.31 14.58
CA SER A 55 -8.07 -10.05 15.61
C SER A 55 -9.29 -10.97 15.52
N ARG A 56 -9.78 -11.25 14.32
CA ARG A 56 -11.05 -11.96 14.12
C ARG A 56 -10.89 -13.46 13.94
N TYR A 57 -9.82 -13.87 13.28
CA TYR A 57 -9.52 -15.29 13.01
C TYR A 57 -8.46 -15.86 13.94
N SER A 58 -7.89 -15.04 14.84
CA SER A 58 -6.85 -15.43 15.79
C SER A 58 -5.65 -16.13 15.12
N ILE A 59 -5.34 -15.72 13.88
CA ILE A 59 -4.18 -16.24 13.14
C ILE A 59 -2.91 -15.76 13.85
N ASP A 60 -1.93 -16.66 13.98
CA ASP A 60 -0.62 -16.34 14.53
C ASP A 60 0.00 -15.14 13.80
N ILE A 61 0.63 -14.24 14.56
CA ILE A 61 1.32 -13.06 14.02
C ILE A 61 2.36 -13.45 12.95
N LEU A 62 3.01 -14.60 13.09
CA LEU A 62 3.97 -15.11 12.11
C LEU A 62 3.29 -15.50 10.80
N LEU A 63 2.09 -16.08 10.87
CA LEU A 63 1.28 -16.44 9.70
C LEU A 63 0.58 -15.22 9.07
N CYS A 64 0.50 -14.10 9.78
CA CYS A 64 -0.02 -12.85 9.22
C CYS A 64 0.92 -12.21 8.18
N PHE A 65 2.22 -12.48 8.24
CA PHE A 65 3.18 -11.99 7.23
C PHE A 65 2.85 -12.42 5.80
N PRO A 66 2.70 -13.73 5.48
CA PRO A 66 2.32 -14.13 4.13
C PRO A 66 0.95 -13.58 3.74
N VAL A 67 -0.01 -13.51 4.67
CA VAL A 67 -1.33 -12.92 4.40
C VAL A 67 -1.22 -11.47 3.94
N ALA A 68 -0.40 -10.65 4.61
CA ALA A 68 -0.14 -9.26 4.24
C ALA A 68 0.48 -9.14 2.84
N ILE A 69 1.43 -10.02 2.52
CA ILE A 69 2.10 -10.04 1.20
C ILE A 69 1.08 -10.41 0.12
N PHE A 70 0.31 -11.49 0.32
CA PHE A 70 -0.67 -11.94 -0.66
C PHE A 70 -1.79 -10.93 -0.87
N SER A 71 -2.25 -10.24 0.18
CA SER A 71 -3.24 -9.17 0.02
C SER A 71 -2.69 -8.01 -0.82
N ALA A 72 -1.46 -7.57 -0.56
CA ALA A 72 -0.83 -6.48 -1.31
C ALA A 72 -0.64 -6.84 -2.79
N VAL A 73 -0.13 -8.05 -3.05
CA VAL A 73 0.09 -8.56 -4.41
C VAL A 73 -1.24 -8.69 -5.14
N THR A 74 -2.27 -9.24 -4.49
CA THR A 74 -3.58 -9.44 -5.13
C THR A 74 -4.22 -8.12 -5.51
N VAL A 75 -4.26 -7.15 -4.60
CA VAL A 75 -4.84 -5.82 -4.88
C VAL A 75 -4.05 -5.10 -5.98
N SER A 76 -2.73 -5.10 -5.91
CA SER A 76 -1.90 -4.40 -6.91
C SER A 76 -2.04 -5.03 -8.29
N LEU A 77 -2.12 -6.36 -8.40
CA LEU A 77 -2.36 -7.06 -9.67
C LEU A 77 -3.76 -6.78 -10.23
N ILE A 78 -4.79 -6.78 -9.39
CA ILE A 78 -6.16 -6.45 -9.82
C ILE A 78 -6.20 -5.04 -10.40
N VAL A 79 -5.60 -4.07 -9.72
CA VAL A 79 -5.56 -2.68 -10.22
C VAL A 79 -4.74 -2.57 -11.50
N ASP A 80 -3.61 -3.27 -11.58
CA ASP A 80 -2.76 -3.24 -12.78
C ASP A 80 -3.49 -3.81 -14.01
N GLU A 81 -4.18 -4.95 -13.86
CA GLU A 81 -4.96 -5.56 -14.94
C GLU A 81 -6.20 -4.76 -15.34
N LEU A 82 -6.91 -4.18 -14.38
CA LEU A 82 -8.18 -3.50 -14.63
C LEU A 82 -8.03 -2.04 -15.04
N VAL A 83 -6.97 -1.36 -14.58
CA VAL A 83 -6.79 0.09 -14.76
C VAL A 83 -5.56 0.38 -15.61
N TYR A 84 -4.36 -0.04 -15.18
CA TYR A 84 -3.12 0.46 -15.79
C TYR A 84 -2.81 -0.20 -17.13
N LYS A 85 -2.92 -1.52 -17.25
CA LYS A 85 -2.71 -2.24 -18.52
C LYS A 85 -3.69 -1.79 -19.61
N PRO A 86 -5.01 -1.65 -19.38
CA PRO A 86 -5.94 -1.16 -20.40
C PRO A 86 -5.65 0.26 -20.85
N LEU A 87 -5.27 1.17 -19.95
CA LEU A 87 -4.89 2.54 -20.30
C LEU A 87 -3.63 2.56 -21.17
N THR A 88 -2.62 1.78 -20.77
CA THR A 88 -1.36 1.69 -21.52
C THR A 88 -1.58 1.10 -22.91
N ARG A 89 -2.41 0.06 -23.04
CA ARG A 89 -2.77 -0.55 -24.33
C ARG A 89 -3.52 0.40 -25.26
N LYS A 90 -4.28 1.36 -24.70
CA LYS A 90 -4.98 2.39 -25.47
C LYS A 90 -4.09 3.58 -25.87
N GLY A 91 -2.80 3.52 -25.56
CA GLY A 91 -1.84 4.59 -25.91
C GLY A 91 -1.90 5.80 -24.98
N SER A 92 -2.39 5.64 -23.74
CA SER A 92 -2.40 6.74 -22.77
C SER A 92 -0.99 7.23 -22.44
N THR A 93 -0.85 8.53 -22.23
CA THR A 93 0.42 9.14 -21.82
C THR A 93 0.76 8.80 -20.37
N ILE A 94 2.04 8.90 -20.00
CA ILE A 94 2.51 8.68 -18.62
C ILE A 94 1.71 9.53 -17.62
N ILE A 95 1.45 10.80 -17.96
CA ILE A 95 0.69 11.72 -17.11
C ILE A 95 -0.75 11.21 -16.91
N GLN A 96 -1.39 10.68 -17.96
CA GLN A 96 -2.74 10.11 -17.85
C GLN A 96 -2.76 8.87 -16.94
N VAL A 97 -1.75 7.99 -17.02
CA VAL A 97 -1.63 6.83 -16.12
C VAL A 97 -1.37 7.27 -14.68
N MET A 98 -0.55 8.31 -14.45
CA MET A 98 -0.35 8.90 -13.12
C MET A 98 -1.64 9.46 -12.55
N LEU A 99 -2.42 10.21 -13.33
CA LEU A 99 -3.74 10.71 -12.93
C LEU A 99 -4.70 9.56 -12.59
N ALA A 100 -4.70 8.50 -13.39
CA ALA A 100 -5.49 7.31 -13.11
C ALA A 100 -5.09 6.64 -11.80
N SER A 101 -3.80 6.65 -11.43
CA SER A 101 -3.36 6.12 -10.13
C SER A 101 -3.89 6.92 -8.95
N ILE A 102 -3.99 8.26 -9.07
CA ILE A 102 -4.60 9.10 -8.03
C ILE A 102 -6.09 8.78 -7.90
N ALA A 103 -6.80 8.71 -9.03
CA ALA A 103 -8.22 8.34 -9.06
C ALA A 103 -8.48 6.95 -8.46
N THR A 104 -7.60 5.99 -8.77
CA THR A 104 -7.69 4.63 -8.23
C THR A 104 -7.44 4.61 -6.73
N GLY A 105 -6.44 5.35 -6.25
CA GLY A 105 -6.21 5.50 -4.82
C GLY A 105 -7.42 6.10 -4.09
N LEU A 106 -8.02 7.16 -4.65
CA LEU A 106 -9.23 7.75 -4.08
C LEU A 106 -10.40 6.75 -4.08
N LEU A 107 -10.60 6.03 -5.17
CA LEU A 107 -11.65 5.01 -5.27
C LEU A 107 -11.48 3.93 -4.20
N ILE A 108 -10.28 3.39 -4.05
CA ILE A 108 -9.98 2.39 -3.01
C ILE A 108 -10.22 2.97 -1.62
N ARG A 109 -9.74 4.18 -1.35
CA ARG A 109 -9.91 4.86 -0.07
C ARG A 109 -11.39 5.00 0.30
N TYR A 110 -12.21 5.47 -0.65
CA TYR A 110 -13.65 5.61 -0.42
C TYR A 110 -14.36 4.26 -0.27
N LEU A 111 -13.92 3.21 -0.99
CA LEU A 111 -14.43 1.86 -0.77
C LEU A 111 -14.14 1.37 0.66
N ILE A 112 -12.93 1.63 1.18
CA ILE A 112 -12.58 1.26 2.56
C ILE A 112 -13.47 2.02 3.55
N TYR A 113 -13.66 3.32 3.36
CA TYR A 113 -14.48 4.16 4.27
C TYR A 113 -15.97 3.79 4.33
N ILE A 114 -16.48 3.06 3.34
CA ILE A 114 -17.88 2.61 3.35
C ILE A 114 -18.12 1.53 4.41
N PHE A 115 -17.08 0.78 4.80
CA PHE A 115 -17.16 -0.32 5.75
C PHE A 115 -16.54 0.06 7.10
#